data_AF-A0A9P0E7A0-F1
#
_entry.id   AF-A0A9P0E7A0-F1
#
_cell.length_a   1.000
_cell.length_b   1.000
_cell.length_c   1.000
_cell.angle_alpha   90.00
_cell.angle_beta   90.00
_cell.angle_gamma   90.00
#
_symmetry.space_group_name_H-M   'P 1'
#
loop_
_entity.id
_entity.type
_entity.pdbx_description
1 polymer ?
#
loop_
_entity_poly.entity_id
_entity_poly.type
_entity_poly.pdbx_seq_one_letter_code
_entity_poly.pdbx_strand_id
1 'polypeptide(L)'
;MRFLKGAITLDLNCFPRGAKSAKLCTLDMLKIDGSVPMVNIFKAKRVKGWWPFYVKKENDEMELTGKVEAEIHLLSQEEADKNPAGLGRNEPDPLEKPNRPDASFMWFLNPLKSIRYIVWHNYKWRILKFFLFLAVMMMFFLFFYAFPGYSVKKLLGA
;
A
#
# COMPACT_ATOMS: atom_id res chain seq x y z
N MET A 1 -7.30 -30.62 -10.10
CA MET A 1 -6.21 -30.18 -11.00
C MET A 1 -4.92 -30.21 -10.18
N ARG A 2 -3.90 -31.00 -10.58
CA ARG A 2 -2.65 -31.16 -9.81
C ARG A 2 -1.69 -30.02 -10.18
N PHE A 3 -1.39 -29.14 -9.22
CA PHE A 3 -0.26 -28.23 -9.31
C PHE A 3 0.92 -28.82 -8.54
N LEU A 4 2.12 -28.76 -9.15
CA LEU A 4 3.35 -29.36 -8.63
C LEU A 4 3.71 -28.76 -7.26
N LYS A 5 3.76 -29.62 -6.23
CA LYS A 5 4.07 -29.40 -4.79
C LYS A 5 2.91 -29.22 -3.80
N GLY A 6 1.66 -29.29 -4.24
CA GLY A 6 0.51 -29.38 -3.33
C GLY A 6 -0.77 -29.73 -4.08
N ALA A 7 -1.41 -30.84 -3.72
CA ALA A 7 -2.72 -31.18 -4.28
C ALA A 7 -3.79 -30.40 -3.50
N ILE A 8 -4.37 -29.37 -4.11
CA ILE A 8 -5.56 -28.70 -3.58
C ILE A 8 -6.78 -29.41 -4.17
N THR A 9 -7.57 -30.05 -3.30
CA THR A 9 -8.88 -30.60 -3.66
C THR A 9 -9.92 -29.49 -3.52
N LEU A 10 -10.55 -29.14 -4.62
CA LEU A 10 -11.59 -28.11 -4.68
C LEU A 10 -12.92 -28.80 -4.94
N ASP A 11 -13.89 -28.63 -4.04
CA ASP A 11 -15.27 -29.02 -4.31
C ASP A 11 -15.91 -27.96 -5.22
N LEU A 12 -16.24 -28.35 -6.44
CA LEU A 12 -16.82 -27.47 -7.46
C LEU A 12 -18.32 -27.26 -7.27
N ASN A 13 -19.01 -28.12 -6.51
CA ASN A 13 -20.44 -27.97 -6.21
C ASN A 13 -20.68 -27.01 -5.05
N CYS A 14 -19.79 -27.03 -4.06
CA CYS A 14 -19.87 -26.28 -2.81
C CYS A 14 -18.60 -25.46 -2.60
N PHE A 15 -18.40 -24.45 -3.44
CA PHE A 15 -17.24 -23.56 -3.30
C PHE A 15 -17.64 -22.27 -2.56
N PRO A 16 -16.90 -21.81 -1.52
CA PRO A 16 -17.21 -20.56 -0.85
C PRO A 16 -17.07 -19.38 -1.80
N ARG A 17 -18.08 -18.51 -1.84
CA ARG A 17 -18.05 -17.33 -2.70
C ARG A 17 -16.95 -16.37 -2.23
N GLY A 18 -16.02 -16.05 -3.12
CA GLY A 18 -14.98 -15.07 -2.85
C GLY A 18 -15.54 -13.66 -2.63
N ALA A 19 -14.83 -12.86 -1.83
CA ALA A 19 -15.20 -11.47 -1.56
C ALA A 19 -14.97 -10.61 -2.81
N LYS A 20 -15.80 -9.57 -2.98
CA LYS A 20 -15.67 -8.63 -4.12
C LYS A 20 -14.45 -7.71 -4.02
N SER A 21 -13.87 -7.57 -2.83
CA SER A 21 -12.73 -6.70 -2.55
C SER A 21 -11.88 -7.27 -1.43
N ALA A 22 -10.57 -7.00 -1.46
CA ALA A 22 -9.64 -7.37 -0.40
C ALA A 22 -10.07 -6.87 1.00
N LYS A 23 -10.80 -5.76 1.09
CA LYS A 23 -11.28 -5.21 2.38
C LYS A 23 -12.35 -6.09 3.03
N LEU A 24 -13.22 -6.70 2.24
CA LEU A 24 -14.34 -7.54 2.70
C LEU A 24 -13.93 -9.00 2.90
N CYS A 25 -12.71 -9.35 2.54
CA CYS A 25 -12.16 -10.70 2.69
C CYS A 25 -11.74 -10.93 4.15
N THR A 26 -12.51 -11.75 4.88
CA THR A 26 -12.26 -12.10 6.29
C THR A 26 -12.30 -13.61 6.51
N LEU A 27 -11.74 -14.08 7.63
CA LEU A 27 -11.72 -15.51 7.98
C LEU A 27 -13.13 -16.11 8.16
N ASP A 28 -14.13 -15.29 8.47
CA ASP A 28 -15.52 -15.74 8.61
C ASP A 28 -16.07 -16.37 7.34
N MET A 29 -15.48 -16.05 6.18
CA MET A 29 -15.84 -16.64 4.88
C MET A 29 -15.44 -18.10 4.73
N LEU A 30 -14.64 -18.64 5.65
CA LEU A 30 -14.21 -20.04 5.64
C LEU A 30 -15.07 -20.93 6.54
N LYS A 31 -16.04 -20.36 7.26
CA LYS A 31 -16.95 -21.12 8.11
C LYS A 31 -17.86 -22.00 7.26
N ILE A 32 -17.88 -23.29 7.58
CA ILE A 32 -18.66 -24.33 6.86
C ILE A 32 -20.06 -24.49 7.50
N ASP A 33 -20.46 -23.59 8.41
CA ASP A 33 -21.72 -23.67 9.17
C ASP A 33 -22.97 -23.27 8.35
N GLY A 34 -22.86 -23.23 7.00
CA GLY A 34 -23.93 -22.81 6.09
C GLY A 34 -24.25 -21.31 6.11
N SER A 35 -23.54 -20.52 6.92
CA SER A 35 -23.69 -19.06 7.01
C SER A 35 -23.07 -18.32 5.81
N VAL A 36 -22.12 -18.95 5.13
CA VAL A 36 -21.41 -18.37 3.99
C VAL A 36 -22.10 -18.78 2.68
N PRO A 37 -22.37 -17.84 1.75
CA PRO A 37 -22.95 -18.18 0.46
C PRO A 37 -21.98 -19.06 -0.36
N MET A 38 -22.43 -20.27 -0.68
CA MET A 38 -21.70 -21.21 -1.53
C MET A 38 -22.11 -21.06 -2.99
N VAL A 39 -21.18 -21.32 -3.91
CA VAL A 39 -21.40 -21.29 -5.35
C VAL A 39 -21.06 -22.62 -5.98
N ASN A 40 -21.90 -23.03 -6.94
CA ASN A 40 -21.62 -24.17 -7.81
C ASN A 40 -20.94 -23.66 -9.09
N ILE A 41 -19.65 -23.99 -9.23
CA ILE A 41 -18.81 -23.53 -10.33
C ILE A 41 -19.27 -24.14 -11.67
N PHE A 42 -19.86 -25.34 -11.67
CA PHE A 42 -20.42 -25.93 -12.91
C PHE A 42 -21.52 -25.09 -13.53
N LYS A 43 -22.31 -24.39 -12.69
CA LYS A 43 -23.38 -23.49 -13.16
C LYS A 43 -22.85 -22.11 -13.53
N ALA A 44 -21.90 -21.59 -12.75
CA ALA A 44 -21.38 -20.24 -12.94
C ALA A 44 -20.36 -20.15 -14.09
N LYS A 45 -19.67 -21.25 -14.45
CA LYS A 45 -18.55 -21.37 -15.41
C LYS A 45 -17.32 -20.50 -15.12
N ARG A 46 -17.48 -19.30 -14.56
CA ARG A 46 -16.42 -18.34 -14.21
C ARG A 46 -16.72 -17.72 -12.86
N VAL A 47 -15.75 -17.77 -11.94
CA VAL A 47 -15.85 -17.16 -10.60
C VAL A 47 -14.58 -16.37 -10.31
N LYS A 48 -14.74 -15.08 -10.02
CA LYS A 48 -13.66 -14.18 -9.58
C LYS A 48 -13.94 -13.73 -8.15
N GLY A 49 -12.92 -13.67 -7.31
CA GLY A 49 -13.06 -13.15 -5.96
C GLY A 49 -11.79 -13.17 -5.13
N TRP A 50 -11.95 -12.73 -3.89
CA TRP A 50 -10.89 -12.71 -2.89
C TRP A 50 -11.11 -13.79 -1.84
N TRP A 51 -10.09 -14.60 -1.58
CA TRP A 51 -10.11 -15.63 -0.54
C TRP A 51 -9.00 -15.40 0.49
N PRO A 52 -9.32 -15.60 1.78
CA PRO A 52 -8.35 -15.47 2.86
C PRO A 52 -7.48 -16.73 2.95
N PHE A 53 -6.19 -16.53 3.21
CA PHE A 53 -5.27 -17.59 3.62
C PHE A 53 -5.00 -17.47 5.10
N TYR A 54 -5.06 -18.59 5.80
CA TYR A 54 -4.81 -18.64 7.23
C TYR A 54 -3.74 -19.67 7.56
N VAL A 55 -3.05 -19.41 8.66
CA VAL A 55 -2.18 -20.38 9.33
C VAL A 55 -2.85 -20.73 10.65
N LYS A 56 -2.91 -22.04 10.93
CA LYS A 56 -3.42 -22.54 12.20
C LYS A 56 -2.28 -22.54 13.22
N LYS A 57 -2.44 -21.79 14.31
CA LYS A 57 -1.49 -21.80 15.43
C LYS A 57 -1.70 -23.03 16.33
N GLU A 58 -0.74 -23.28 17.22
CA GLU A 58 -0.80 -24.36 18.21
C GLU A 58 -2.05 -24.29 19.12
N ASN A 59 -2.60 -23.09 19.32
CA ASN A 59 -3.80 -22.87 20.12
C ASN A 59 -5.13 -23.05 19.34
N ASP A 60 -5.10 -23.68 18.16
CA ASP A 60 -6.26 -23.80 17.25
C ASP A 60 -6.85 -22.48 16.71
N GLU A 61 -6.27 -21.33 17.06
CA GLU A 61 -6.63 -20.04 16.50
C GLU A 61 -6.16 -19.92 15.04
N MET A 62 -7.09 -19.52 14.15
CA MET A 62 -6.79 -19.22 12.76
C MET A 62 -6.32 -17.78 12.64
N GLU A 63 -5.07 -17.56 12.22
CA GLU A 63 -4.55 -16.23 11.92
C GLU A 63 -4.52 -15.98 10.42
N LEU A 64 -5.06 -14.84 10.00
CA LEU A 64 -5.07 -14.43 8.59
C LEU A 64 -3.66 -14.02 8.14
N THR A 65 -3.03 -14.83 7.30
CA THR A 65 -1.67 -14.61 6.81
C THR A 65 -1.63 -13.90 5.45
N GLY A 66 -2.71 -14.01 4.68
CA GLY A 66 -2.76 -13.38 3.36
C GLY A 66 -4.14 -13.36 2.75
N LYS A 67 -4.27 -12.65 1.63
CA LYS A 67 -5.48 -12.58 0.82
C LYS A 67 -5.06 -12.77 -0.64
N VAL A 68 -5.74 -13.65 -1.35
CA VAL A 68 -5.48 -13.86 -2.78
C VAL A 68 -6.69 -13.45 -3.58
N GLU A 69 -6.45 -12.74 -4.68
CA GLU A 69 -7.42 -12.62 -5.75
C GLU A 69 -7.20 -13.77 -6.71
N ALA A 70 -8.23 -14.57 -6.93
CA ALA A 70 -8.18 -15.69 -7.85
C ALA A 70 -9.37 -15.64 -8.80
N GLU A 71 -9.15 -16.21 -9.98
CA GLU A 71 -10.16 -16.34 -11.00
C GLU A 71 -10.17 -17.78 -11.51
N ILE A 72 -11.32 -18.43 -11.33
CA ILE A 72 -11.51 -19.85 -11.68
C ILE A 72 -12.44 -19.90 -12.88
N HIS A 73 -11.95 -20.51 -13.96
CA HIS A 73 -12.70 -20.76 -15.20
C HIS A 73 -12.82 -22.26 -15.41
N LEU A 74 -14.04 -22.72 -15.63
CA LEU A 74 -14.33 -24.09 -16.02
C LEU A 74 -14.36 -24.16 -17.54
N LEU A 75 -13.34 -24.80 -18.12
CA LEU A 75 -13.21 -25.02 -19.55
C LEU A 75 -13.70 -26.42 -19.93
N SER A 76 -14.22 -26.55 -21.14
CA SER A 76 -14.46 -27.85 -21.78
C SER A 76 -13.13 -28.49 -22.22
N GLN A 77 -13.15 -29.78 -22.51
CA GLN A 77 -11.96 -30.51 -22.97
C GLN A 77 -11.39 -29.92 -24.27
N GLU A 78 -12.25 -29.60 -25.23
CA GLU A 78 -11.84 -29.02 -26.52
C GLU A 78 -11.18 -27.64 -26.36
N GLU A 79 -11.63 -26.82 -25.41
CA GLU A 79 -11.04 -25.51 -25.12
C GLU A 79 -9.70 -25.63 -24.38
N ALA A 80 -9.61 -26.58 -23.44
CA ALA A 80 -8.39 -26.88 -22.70
C ALA A 80 -7.28 -27.41 -23.61
N ASP A 81 -7.64 -28.21 -24.62
CA ASP A 81 -6.68 -28.76 -25.60
C ASP A 81 -6.13 -27.68 -26.54
N LYS A 82 -6.93 -26.66 -26.88
CA LYS A 82 -6.48 -25.51 -27.68
C LYS A 82 -5.50 -24.62 -26.93
N ASN A 83 -5.70 -24.44 -25.63
CA ASN A 83 -4.86 -23.59 -24.76
C ASN A 83 -4.41 -24.36 -23.50
N PRO A 84 -3.43 -25.27 -23.63
CA PRO A 84 -3.03 -26.12 -22.52
C PRO A 84 -2.25 -25.33 -21.45
N ALA A 85 -2.83 -25.22 -20.26
CA ALA A 85 -2.18 -24.61 -19.10
C ALA A 85 -1.12 -25.55 -18.50
N GLY A 86 -0.01 -24.99 -17.99
CA GLY A 86 0.97 -25.74 -17.20
C GLY A 86 2.03 -26.52 -18.00
N LEU A 87 2.02 -26.45 -19.33
CA LEU A 87 3.08 -27.04 -20.18
C LEU A 87 4.31 -26.13 -20.34
N GLY A 88 4.35 -24.96 -19.67
CA GLY A 88 5.49 -24.03 -19.68
C GLY A 88 5.82 -23.42 -21.05
N ARG A 89 4.95 -23.59 -22.05
CA ARG A 89 5.16 -23.11 -23.43
C ARG A 89 4.61 -21.72 -23.70
N ASN A 90 3.53 -21.34 -23.00
CA ASN A 90 2.96 -20.00 -22.97
C ASN A 90 2.48 -19.72 -21.54
N GLU A 91 2.55 -18.46 -21.11
CA GLU A 91 1.95 -18.06 -19.83
C GLU A 91 0.43 -18.30 -19.93
N PRO A 92 -0.19 -19.06 -19.00
CA PRO A 92 -1.64 -19.11 -18.92
C PRO A 92 -2.15 -17.68 -18.71
N ASP A 93 -3.22 -17.30 -19.42
CA ASP A 93 -3.80 -15.94 -19.51
C ASP A 93 -3.16 -14.94 -18.51
N PRO A 94 -2.25 -14.06 -18.98
CA PRO A 94 -1.45 -13.25 -18.08
C PRO A 94 -2.38 -12.41 -17.22
N LEU A 95 -2.35 -12.66 -15.90
CA LEU A 95 -3.11 -11.89 -14.94
C LEU A 95 -2.83 -10.40 -15.15
N GLU A 96 -3.86 -9.57 -15.00
CA GLU A 96 -3.68 -8.12 -15.02
C GLU A 96 -2.56 -7.75 -14.04
N LYS A 97 -1.59 -6.97 -14.53
CA LYS A 97 -0.47 -6.53 -13.68
C LYS A 97 -1.07 -5.83 -12.46
N PRO A 98 -0.63 -6.18 -11.24
CA PRO A 98 -1.11 -5.50 -10.05
C PRO A 98 -0.86 -4.00 -10.21
N ASN A 99 -1.81 -3.18 -9.73
CA ASN A 99 -1.68 -1.72 -9.76
C ASN A 99 -0.49 -1.31 -8.89
N ARG A 100 0.69 -1.27 -9.50
CA ARG A 100 1.95 -0.90 -8.86
C ARG A 100 2.00 0.63 -8.91
N PRO A 101 1.89 1.34 -7.78
CA PRO A 101 2.23 2.76 -7.78
C PRO A 101 3.67 2.87 -8.30
N ASP A 102 3.89 3.76 -9.27
CA ASP A 102 5.18 3.90 -9.96
C ASP A 102 6.32 4.06 -8.95
N ALA A 103 7.05 2.96 -8.74
CA ALA A 103 8.09 2.84 -7.72
C ALA A 103 9.32 3.73 -8.02
N SER A 104 9.36 4.35 -9.20
CA SER A 104 10.45 5.19 -9.67
C SER A 104 10.62 6.49 -8.89
N PHE A 105 9.55 7.06 -8.30
CA PHE A 105 9.66 8.32 -7.54
C PHE A 105 9.74 8.16 -6.02
N MET A 106 9.39 6.99 -5.48
CA MET A 106 9.31 6.80 -4.03
C MET A 106 10.68 6.63 -3.35
N TRP A 107 11.70 6.09 -4.03
CA TRP A 107 13.02 5.91 -3.43
C TRP A 107 13.74 7.23 -3.13
N PHE A 108 13.53 8.28 -3.92
CA PHE A 108 14.10 9.61 -3.66
C PHE A 108 13.21 10.48 -2.77
N LEU A 109 11.88 10.37 -2.89
CA LEU A 109 10.95 11.15 -2.08
C LEU A 109 10.82 10.63 -0.63
N ASN A 110 11.00 9.34 -0.37
CA ASN A 110 11.00 8.79 1.00
C ASN A 110 12.11 9.38 1.89
N PRO A 111 13.39 9.38 1.49
CA PRO A 111 14.45 9.93 2.31
C PRO A 111 14.25 11.43 2.54
N LEU A 112 13.77 12.18 1.54
CA LEU A 112 13.45 13.60 1.72
C LEU A 112 12.30 13.84 2.70
N LYS A 113 11.25 13.00 2.68
CA LYS A 113 10.16 13.08 3.67
C LYS A 113 10.66 12.75 5.08
N SER A 114 11.49 11.72 5.24
CA SER A 114 12.09 11.36 6.52
C SER A 114 13.03 12.44 7.05
N ILE A 115 13.91 13.00 6.21
CA ILE A 115 14.80 14.10 6.58
C ILE A 115 13.98 15.32 6.98
N ARG A 116 12.96 15.70 6.19
CA ARG A 116 12.07 16.83 6.53
C ARG A 116 11.37 16.61 7.87
N TYR A 117 10.92 15.40 8.16
CA TYR A 117 10.27 15.06 9.44
C TYR A 117 11.25 15.17 10.62
N ILE A 118 12.46 14.62 10.48
CA ILE A 118 13.52 14.65 11.51
C ILE A 118 14.00 16.08 11.76
N VAL A 119 14.19 16.88 10.69
CA VAL A 119 14.61 18.28 10.78
C VAL A 119 13.50 19.11 11.43
N TRP A 120 12.23 18.90 11.06
CA TRP A 120 11.13 19.59 11.70
C TRP A 120 11.06 19.23 13.19
N HIS A 121 11.15 17.96 13.58
CA HIS A 121 11.08 17.56 15.00
C HIS A 121 12.20 18.20 15.85
N ASN A 122 13.45 18.20 15.36
CA ASN A 122 14.60 18.62 16.16
C ASN A 122 14.99 20.11 16.00
N TYR A 123 14.75 20.73 14.84
CA TYR A 123 15.28 22.07 14.52
C TYR A 123 14.26 23.20 14.59
N LYS A 124 12.97 22.93 14.83
CA LYS A 124 11.93 23.96 14.99
C LYS A 124 12.37 25.14 15.87
N TRP A 125 12.88 24.84 17.07
CA TRP A 125 13.33 25.84 18.03
C TRP A 125 14.67 26.49 17.64
N ARG A 126 15.58 25.75 16.99
CA ARG A 126 16.85 26.32 16.50
C ARG A 126 16.63 27.30 15.35
N ILE A 127 15.76 26.95 14.40
CA ILE A 127 15.40 27.81 13.26
C ILE A 127 14.73 29.09 13.76
N LEU A 128 13.80 28.98 14.71
CA LEU A 128 13.13 30.15 15.29
C LEU A 128 14.12 31.10 15.98
N LYS A 129 15.05 30.58 16.79
CA LYS A 129 16.10 31.36 17.45
C LYS A 129 17.03 32.04 16.44
N PHE A 130 17.37 31.37 15.35
CA PHE A 130 18.21 31.93 14.28
C PHE A 130 17.54 33.13 13.61
N PHE A 131 16.25 33.03 13.25
CA PHE A 131 15.51 34.15 12.67
C PHE A 131 15.36 35.32 13.65
N LEU A 132 15.11 35.04 14.92
CA LEU A 132 15.05 36.08 15.96
C LEU A 132 16.39 36.80 16.11
N PHE A 133 17.49 36.06 16.17
CA PHE A 133 18.83 36.62 16.25
C PHE A 133 19.16 37.50 15.03
N LEU A 134 18.83 37.04 13.82
CA LEU A 134 19.01 37.80 12.59
C LEU A 134 18.22 39.11 12.60
N ALA A 135 16.96 39.07 13.06
CA ALA A 135 16.12 40.26 13.17
C ALA A 135 16.69 41.30 14.17
N VAL A 136 17.17 40.83 15.33
CA VAL A 136 17.82 41.69 16.33
C VAL A 136 19.11 42.29 15.77
N MET A 137 19.96 41.50 15.11
CA MET A 137 21.18 41.97 14.48
C MET A 137 20.89 43.03 13.41
N MET A 138 19.86 42.81 12.58
CA MET A 138 19.41 43.76 11.57
C MET A 138 18.92 45.07 12.20
N MET A 139 18.19 44.99 13.31
CA MET A 139 17.75 46.17 14.06
C MET A 139 18.95 47.00 14.58
N PHE A 140 19.97 46.33 15.14
CA PHE A 140 21.20 47.01 15.55
C PHE A 140 21.95 47.64 14.38
N PHE A 141 22.07 46.93 13.25
CA PHE A 141 22.72 47.46 12.06
C PHE A 141 22.04 48.74 11.55
N LEU A 142 20.70 48.75 11.49
CA LEU A 142 19.92 49.92 11.13
C LEU A 142 20.05 51.06 12.15
N PHE A 143 20.11 50.74 13.44
CA PHE A 143 20.32 51.72 14.50
C PHE A 143 21.66 52.44 14.33
N PHE A 144 22.75 51.71 14.12
CA PHE A 144 24.08 52.30 13.87
C PHE A 144 24.14 53.05 12.54
N TYR A 145 23.46 52.57 11.50
CA TYR A 145 23.36 53.27 10.22
C TYR A 145 22.58 54.59 10.32
N ALA A 146 21.53 54.65 11.14
CA ALA A 146 20.76 55.88 11.37
C ALA A 146 21.46 56.86 12.33
N PHE A 147 22.41 56.38 13.14
CA PHE A 147 23.06 57.15 14.20
C PHE A 147 23.92 58.35 13.74
N PRO A 148 24.68 58.33 12.62
CA PRO A 148 25.53 59.46 12.24
C PRO A 148 24.79 60.55 11.42
N GLY A 149 23.52 60.35 11.06
CA GLY A 149 22.75 61.37 10.32
C GLY A 149 21.93 62.31 11.19
N TYR A 150 21.23 61.76 12.20
CA TYR A 150 20.30 62.54 13.04
C TYR A 150 20.99 63.22 14.23
N SER A 151 21.98 62.57 14.84
CA SER A 151 22.78 63.16 15.93
C SER A 151 23.61 64.34 15.42
N VAL A 152 24.16 64.24 14.21
CA VAL A 152 24.96 65.31 13.60
C VAL A 152 24.09 66.50 13.19
N LYS A 153 22.86 66.28 12.69
CA LYS A 153 21.91 67.38 12.40
C LYS A 153 21.37 68.08 13.66
N LYS A 154 21.28 67.38 14.79
CA LYS A 154 20.87 67.97 16.08
C LYS A 154 22.03 68.67 16.80
N LEU A 155 23.28 68.32 16.47
CA LEU A 155 24.50 68.97 16.98
C LEU A 155 24.94 70.18 16.12
N LEU A 156 24.69 70.14 14.81
CA LEU A 156 24.95 71.22 13.84
C LEU A 156 23.72 72.12 13.57
N GLY A 157 22.68 71.99 14.40
CA GLY A 157 21.46 72.82 14.39
C GLY A 157 21.51 73.92 15.44
N ALA A 158 22.71 74.44 15.71
CA ALA A 158 22.96 75.83 16.07
C ALA A 158 23.63 76.49 14.86
#